data_AF-A0A382G9K1-F1
#
_entry.id   AF-A0A382G9K1-F1
#
_cell.length_a   1.000
_cell.length_b   1.000
_cell.length_c   1.000
_cell.angle_alpha   90.00
_cell.angle_beta   90.00
_cell.angle_gamma   90.00
#
_symmetry.space_group_name_H-M   'P 1'
#
loop_
_entity.id
_entity.type
_entity.pdbx_description
1 polymer ?
#
loop_
_entity_poly.entity_id
_entity_poly.type
_entity_poly.pdbx_seq_one_letter_code
_entity_poly.pdbx_strand_id
1 'polypeptide(L)'
;MFKAWPPPDRLPDDVIYWTDAGFQGLRTDYPQCPVIQPQKKPPGKELNVLDRWCNTLRARIRIVVEHAIGGVKRFGAVAQIYRNRGADFEDRLTLVACGLWNWHLAQAR
;
A
#
# COMPACT_ATOMS: atom_id res chain seq x y z
N MET A 1 -10.69 -17.22 2.22
CA MET A 1 -11.70 -16.15 2.23
C MET A 1 -11.18 -14.88 1.55
N PHE A 2 -10.71 -14.99 0.29
CA PHE A 2 -10.28 -13.87 -0.59
C PHE A 2 -10.37 -14.30 -2.07
N LYS A 3 -11.43 -15.02 -2.47
CA LYS A 3 -11.52 -15.67 -3.80
C LYS A 3 -12.56 -15.06 -4.76
N ALA A 4 -13.33 -14.05 -4.32
CA ALA A 4 -14.42 -13.51 -5.13
C ALA A 4 -13.98 -12.46 -6.16
N TRP A 5 -12.76 -11.95 -6.05
CA TRP A 5 -12.21 -10.98 -6.99
C TRP A 5 -11.04 -11.62 -7.75
N PRO A 6 -11.24 -12.08 -9.00
CA PRO A 6 -10.13 -12.53 -9.82
C PRO A 6 -9.19 -11.35 -10.06
N PRO A 7 -7.86 -11.56 -10.01
CA PRO A 7 -6.93 -10.50 -10.34
C PRO A 7 -7.11 -10.14 -11.84
N PRO A 8 -6.91 -8.88 -12.22
CA PRO A 8 -7.20 -8.40 -13.58
C PRO A 8 -6.34 -9.12 -14.63
N ASP A 9 -6.86 -9.38 -15.83
CA ASP A 9 -6.10 -10.14 -16.85
C ASP A 9 -4.77 -9.48 -17.24
N ARG A 10 -4.68 -8.16 -17.12
CA ARG A 10 -3.47 -7.39 -17.42
C ARG A 10 -3.28 -6.23 -16.45
N LEU A 11 -2.03 -6.03 -16.05
CA LEU A 11 -1.55 -4.85 -15.34
C LEU A 11 -0.77 -3.94 -16.30
N PRO A 12 -0.75 -2.62 -16.08
CA PRO A 12 0.06 -1.68 -16.86
C PRO A 12 1.56 -2.05 -16.87
N ASP A 13 2.13 -2.25 -18.06
CA ASP A 13 3.53 -2.68 -18.20
C ASP A 13 4.55 -1.55 -17.96
N ASP A 14 4.09 -0.30 -17.97
CA ASP A 14 4.88 0.93 -17.81
C ASP A 14 5.02 1.40 -16.35
N VAL A 15 4.47 0.62 -15.40
CA VAL A 15 4.49 0.96 -13.97
C VAL A 15 5.44 0.02 -13.22
N ILE A 16 6.26 0.61 -12.34
CA ILE A 16 7.09 -0.16 -11.41
C ILE A 16 6.26 -0.49 -10.16
N TYR A 17 6.08 -1.77 -9.89
CA TYR A 17 5.26 -2.25 -8.79
C TYR A 17 6.07 -2.40 -7.51
N TRP A 18 5.94 -1.43 -6.61
CA TRP A 18 6.52 -1.51 -5.28
C TRP A 18 5.55 -2.24 -4.37
N THR A 19 5.93 -3.43 -3.92
CA THR A 19 5.06 -4.27 -3.10
C THR A 19 5.71 -4.74 -1.82
N ASP A 20 4.90 -5.13 -0.84
CA ASP A 20 5.38 -5.80 0.36
C ASP A 20 5.73 -7.27 0.09
N ALA A 21 6.50 -7.88 1.00
CA ALA A 21 6.97 -9.27 0.86
C ALA A 21 5.84 -10.33 0.83
N GLY A 22 4.60 -9.94 1.14
CA GLY A 22 3.42 -10.81 1.04
C GLY A 22 2.88 -10.98 -0.38
N PHE A 23 3.19 -10.06 -1.30
CA PHE A 23 2.66 -10.07 -2.67
C PHE A 23 3.48 -10.94 -3.64
N GLN A 24 3.80 -12.16 -3.23
CA GLN A 24 4.67 -13.06 -4.01
C GLN A 24 4.04 -13.49 -5.34
N GLY A 25 2.71 -13.62 -5.37
CA GLY A 25 1.95 -13.97 -6.58
C GLY A 25 2.17 -13.01 -7.75
N LEU A 26 2.47 -11.72 -7.49
CA LEU A 26 2.65 -10.73 -8.55
C LEU A 26 3.79 -11.10 -9.53
N ARG A 27 4.88 -11.71 -9.04
CA ARG A 27 5.99 -12.17 -9.89
C ARG A 27 5.64 -13.41 -10.71
N THR A 28 4.68 -14.20 -10.24
CA THR A 28 4.25 -15.45 -10.87
C THR A 28 3.13 -15.20 -11.88
N ASP A 29 2.13 -14.42 -11.46
CA ASP A 29 0.90 -14.15 -12.22
C ASP A 29 1.14 -13.07 -13.30
N TYR A 30 2.08 -12.14 -13.06
CA TYR A 30 2.43 -11.05 -13.99
C TYR A 30 3.94 -10.93 -14.19
N PRO A 31 4.59 -11.92 -14.83
CA PRO A 31 6.04 -11.94 -15.01
C PRO A 31 6.57 -10.76 -15.84
N GLN A 32 5.72 -10.13 -16.66
CA GLN A 32 6.07 -8.95 -17.44
C GLN A 32 6.19 -7.66 -16.61
N CYS A 33 5.58 -7.62 -15.43
CA CYS A 33 5.56 -6.43 -14.59
C CYS A 33 6.89 -6.28 -13.82
N PRO A 34 7.55 -5.11 -13.86
CA PRO A 34 8.73 -4.86 -13.04
C PRO A 34 8.33 -4.71 -11.56
N VAL A 35 8.54 -5.77 -10.77
CA VAL A 35 8.19 -5.80 -9.34
C VAL A 35 9.43 -5.57 -8.46
N ILE A 36 9.34 -4.60 -7.55
CA ILE A 36 10.36 -4.33 -6.52
C ILE A 36 9.81 -4.73 -5.15
N GLN A 37 10.47 -5.70 -4.51
CA GLN A 37 10.11 -6.27 -3.21
C GLN A 37 11.25 -6.17 -2.19
N PRO A 38 10.95 -6.23 -0.87
CA PRO A 38 11.98 -6.24 0.15
C PRO A 38 12.78 -7.52 0.06
N GLN A 39 14.11 -7.39 0.06
CA GLN A 39 14.98 -8.55 0.15
C GLN A 39 15.00 -9.04 1.60
N LYS A 40 14.61 -10.30 1.81
CA LYS A 40 14.68 -10.96 3.11
C LYS A 40 16.11 -11.37 3.40
N LYS A 41 16.52 -11.27 4.66
CA LYS A 41 17.81 -11.80 5.12
C LYS A 41 17.84 -13.33 4.91
N PRO A 42 18.83 -13.87 4.19
CA PRO A 42 18.99 -15.31 4.06
C PRO A 42 19.35 -15.97 5.41
N PRO A 43 18.90 -17.22 5.66
CA PRO A 43 19.25 -17.94 6.89
C PRO A 43 20.79 -18.07 7.04
N GLY A 44 21.30 -17.76 8.24
CA GLY A 44 22.72 -17.91 8.57
C GLY A 44 23.69 -16.97 7.84
N LYS A 45 23.19 -15.99 7.06
CA LYS A 45 24.02 -15.06 6.27
C LYS A 45 23.59 -13.62 6.50
N GLU A 46 24.49 -12.68 6.26
CA GLU A 46 24.14 -11.26 6.27
C GLU A 46 23.37 -10.85 5.02
N LEU A 47 22.54 -9.82 5.16
CA LEU A 47 21.94 -9.15 4.01
C LEU A 47 23.01 -8.28 3.35
N ASN A 48 23.14 -8.41 2.03
CA ASN A 48 24.04 -7.60 1.21
C ASN A 48 23.86 -6.10 1.52
N VAL A 49 24.96 -5.35 1.51
CA VAL A 49 24.98 -3.91 1.78
C VAL A 49 24.06 -3.16 0.82
N LEU A 50 24.05 -3.52 -0.46
CA LEU A 50 23.19 -2.90 -1.45
C LEU A 50 21.71 -3.16 -1.17
N ASP A 51 21.35 -4.42 -0.86
CA ASP A 51 19.98 -4.79 -0.52
C ASP A 51 19.50 -4.09 0.76
N ARG A 52 20.40 -3.94 1.74
CA ARG A 52 20.12 -3.20 2.97
C ARG A 52 19.85 -1.72 2.68
N TRP A 53 20.64 -1.11 1.81
CA TRP A 53 20.46 0.28 1.39
C TRP A 53 19.13 0.47 0.63
N CYS A 54 18.81 -0.40 -0.33
CA CYS A 54 17.54 -0.40 -1.06
C CYS A 54 16.34 -0.58 -0.12
N ASN A 55 16.41 -1.53 0.82
CA ASN A 55 15.38 -1.72 1.83
C ASN A 55 15.21 -0.50 2.74
N THR A 56 16.30 0.20 3.08
CA THR A 56 16.28 1.41 3.90
C THR A 56 15.58 2.57 3.18
N LEU A 57 15.90 2.80 1.90
CA LEU A 57 15.20 3.81 1.09
C LEU A 57 13.70 3.51 0.98
N ARG A 58 13.34 2.24 0.75
CA ARG A 58 11.94 1.80 0.72
C ARG A 58 11.22 2.08 2.03
N ALA A 59 11.85 1.75 3.16
CA ALA A 59 11.29 2.02 4.48
C ALA A 59 11.03 3.51 4.70
N ARG A 60 11.96 4.39 4.28
CA ARG A 60 11.79 5.85 4.39
C ARG A 60 10.57 6.37 3.63
N ILE A 61 10.37 5.90 2.39
CA ILE A 61 9.20 6.27 1.59
C ILE A 61 7.92 5.75 2.26
N ARG A 62 7.93 4.50 2.73
CA ARG A 62 6.76 3.88 3.35
C ARG A 62 6.33 4.61 4.63
N ILE A 63 7.27 5.12 5.43
CA ILE A 63 6.95 5.90 6.64
C ILE A 63 6.09 7.13 6.29
N VAL A 64 6.40 7.84 5.21
CA VAL A 64 5.63 9.01 4.77
C VAL A 64 4.23 8.60 4.32
N VAL A 65 4.13 7.53 3.54
CA VAL A 65 2.85 6.98 3.07
C VAL A 65 1.99 6.49 4.23
N GLU A 66 2.57 5.77 5.19
CA GLU A 66 1.88 5.29 6.39
C GLU A 66 1.40 6.46 7.26
N HIS A 67 2.19 7.53 7.41
CA HIS A 67 1.73 8.75 8.09
C HIS A 67 0.56 9.41 7.35
N ALA A 68 0.62 9.49 6.02
CA ALA A 68 -0.48 10.02 5.24
C ALA A 68 -1.76 9.15 5.40
N ILE A 69 -1.67 7.83 5.25
CA ILE A 69 -2.81 6.92 5.44
C ILE A 69 -3.33 6.99 6.88
N GLY A 70 -2.43 6.99 7.87
CA GLY A 70 -2.79 7.10 9.29
C GLY A 70 -3.50 8.42 9.61
N GLY A 71 -3.15 9.50 8.92
CA GLY A 71 -3.76 10.82 9.07
C GLY A 71 -5.27 10.85 8.75
N VAL A 72 -5.75 9.97 7.87
CA VAL A 72 -7.19 9.82 7.57
C VAL A 72 -7.99 9.49 8.84
N LYS A 73 -7.40 8.79 9.81
CA LYS A 73 -8.03 8.46 11.09
C LYS A 73 -8.22 9.68 12.02
N ARG A 74 -7.76 10.88 11.65
CA ARG A 74 -8.14 12.12 12.35
C ARG A 74 -9.63 12.41 12.20
N PHE A 75 -10.26 11.91 11.14
CA PHE A 75 -11.71 11.94 11.02
C PHE A 75 -12.32 10.86 11.91
N GLY A 76 -12.97 11.27 13.00
CA GLY A 76 -13.67 10.37 13.92
C GLY A 76 -14.68 9.45 13.20
N ALA A 77 -15.25 9.91 12.08
CA ALA A 77 -16.14 9.11 11.24
C ALA A 77 -15.49 7.83 10.70
N VAL A 78 -14.18 7.83 10.43
CA VAL A 78 -13.41 6.68 9.96
C VAL A 78 -12.74 5.93 11.11
N ALA A 79 -12.33 6.63 12.17
CA ALA A 79 -11.61 6.02 13.28
C ALA A 79 -12.50 5.30 14.31
N GLN A 80 -13.74 5.72 14.46
CA GLN A 80 -14.68 5.13 15.41
C GLN A 80 -15.41 3.94 14.79
N ILE A 81 -16.09 3.16 15.64
CA ILE A 81 -16.94 2.06 15.20
C ILE A 81 -18.01 2.62 14.25
N TYR A 82 -17.93 2.22 12.99
CA TYR A 82 -18.90 2.54 11.96
C TYR A 82 -20.21 1.79 12.23
N ARG A 83 -21.31 2.53 12.40
CA ARG A 83 -22.64 1.98 12.77
C ARG A 83 -23.71 2.15 11.68
N ASN A 84 -23.38 2.81 10.58
CA ASN A 84 -24.32 2.98 9.48
C ASN A 84 -24.54 1.63 8.77
N ARG A 85 -25.78 1.39 8.33
CA ARG A 85 -26.24 0.14 7.71
C ARG A 85 -26.56 0.30 6.22
N GLY A 86 -26.39 1.50 5.67
CA GLY A 86 -26.54 1.73 4.23
C GLY A 86 -25.47 0.96 3.45
N ALA A 87 -25.90 0.28 2.38
CA ALA A 87 -24.98 -0.44 1.50
C ALA A 87 -23.97 0.52 0.83
N ASP A 88 -22.71 0.07 0.74
CA ASP A 88 -21.60 0.74 0.05
C ASP A 88 -21.28 2.15 0.57
N PHE A 89 -21.78 2.53 1.75
CA PHE A 89 -21.54 3.87 2.29
C PHE A 89 -20.17 3.97 2.99
N GLU A 90 -19.64 2.87 3.49
CA GLU A 90 -18.31 2.75 4.10
C GLU A 90 -17.19 3.12 3.13
N ASP A 91 -17.32 2.68 1.86
CA ASP A 91 -16.35 2.98 0.81
C ASP A 91 -16.43 4.46 0.42
N ARG A 92 -17.64 5.00 0.29
CA ARG A 92 -17.86 6.43 0.00
C ARG A 92 -17.31 7.30 1.13
N LEU A 93 -17.58 6.93 2.38
CA LEU A 93 -17.06 7.64 3.56
C LEU A 93 -15.53 7.65 3.56
N THR A 94 -14.91 6.48 3.32
CA THR A 94 -13.46 6.34 3.27
C THR A 94 -12.86 7.15 2.12
N LEU A 95 -13.46 7.10 0.94
CA LEU A 95 -13.03 7.86 -0.24
C LEU A 95 -13.05 9.37 0.01
N VAL A 96 -14.14 9.88 0.58
CA VAL A 96 -14.28 11.30 0.93
C VAL A 96 -13.26 11.71 1.99
N ALA A 97 -13.07 10.90 3.04
CA ALA A 97 -12.09 11.17 4.09
C ALA A 97 -10.66 11.20 3.56
N CYS A 98 -10.28 10.25 2.69
CA CYS A 98 -9.00 10.26 1.99
C CYS A 98 -8.82 11.51 1.12
N GLY A 99 -9.85 11.90 0.38
CA GLY A 99 -9.83 13.11 -0.45
C GLY A 99 -9.60 14.39 0.38
N LEU A 100 -10.33 14.55 1.49
CA LEU A 100 -10.17 15.68 2.41
C LEU A 100 -8.78 15.72 3.04
N TRP A 101 -8.25 14.56 3.44
CA TRP A 101 -6.89 14.48 4.00
C TRP A 101 -5.82 14.82 2.97
N ASN A 102 -5.93 14.31 1.75
CA ASN A 102 -5.02 14.64 0.65
C ASN A 102 -5.04 16.13 0.33
N TRP A 103 -6.23 16.75 0.33
CA TRP A 103 -6.36 18.19 0.17
C TRP A 103 -5.66 18.95 1.31
N HIS A 104 -5.87 18.54 2.56
CA HIS A 104 -5.17 19.13 3.71
C HIS A 104 -3.64 19.04 3.58
N LEU A 105 -3.09 17.88 3.20
CA LEU A 105 -1.66 17.69 2.98
C LEU A 105 -1.12 18.56 1.84
N ALA A 106 -1.92 18.81 0.80
CA ALA A 106 -1.54 19.68 -0.31
C ALA A 106 -1.47 21.16 0.12
N GLN A 107 -2.37 21.59 1.01
CA GLN A 107 -2.40 22.97 1.54
C GLN A 107 -1.36 23.21 2.64
N ALA A 108 -0.86 22.17 3.29
CA ALA A 108 0.14 22.25 4.35
C ALA A 108 1.60 22.29 3.83
N ARG A 109 1.79 22.29 2.50
CA ARG A 109 3.07 22.57 1.84
C ARG A 109 3.29 24.07 1.69
#